data_AF-A0A0F9E8U6-F1
#
_entry.id   AF-A0A0F9E8U6-F1
#
_cell.length_a   1.000
_cell.length_b   1.000
_cell.length_c   1.000
_cell.angle_alpha   90.00
_cell.angle_beta   90.00
_cell.angle_gamma   90.00
#
_symmetry.space_group_name_H-M   'P 1'
#
loop_
_entity.id
_entity.type
_entity.pdbx_description
1 polymer ?
#
loop_
_entity_poly.entity_id
_entity_poly.type
_entity_poly.pdbx_seq_one_letter_code
_entity_poly.pdbx_strand_id
1 'polypeptide(L)'
;SKNPDEAKEFLKFFYQDENYLEYIQSVPIHFFPITKSLRQSKAYSETPMIKRWKGWLDVQEYYLNNDLVKPTLVVEWIDMTTKPYLMAILGSGIIKDMVMEVTKEGVAPEKAAAKAQKRAEELVKDKGYAKW
;
A
#
# COMPACT_ATOMS: atom_id res chain seq x y z
N SER A 1 2.48 -13.42 17.81
CA SER A 1 1.10 -13.92 17.96
C SER A 1 1.10 -15.06 18.97
N LYS A 2 0.02 -15.26 19.73
CA LYS A 2 -0.12 -16.43 20.63
C LYS A 2 -0.56 -17.71 19.89
N ASN A 3 -1.08 -17.57 18.67
CA ASN A 3 -1.64 -18.66 17.85
C ASN A 3 -1.07 -18.60 16.42
N PRO A 4 0.21 -18.93 16.20
CA PRO A 4 0.85 -18.78 14.89
C PRO A 4 0.42 -19.85 13.89
N ASP A 5 0.08 -21.05 14.32
CA ASP A 5 -0.28 -22.14 13.41
C ASP A 5 -1.74 -22.03 12.95
N GLU A 6 -2.64 -21.64 13.85
CA GLU A 6 -4.03 -21.30 13.53
C GLU A 6 -4.08 -20.11 12.56
N ALA A 7 -3.20 -19.12 12.73
CA ALA A 7 -3.10 -18.01 11.79
C ALA A 7 -2.68 -18.48 10.38
N LYS A 8 -1.76 -19.45 10.28
CA LYS A 8 -1.38 -20.03 8.97
C LYS A 8 -2.54 -20.79 8.35
N GLU A 9 -3.23 -21.62 9.12
CA GLU A 9 -4.39 -22.37 8.63
C GLU A 9 -5.53 -21.44 8.19
N PHE A 10 -5.77 -20.36 8.95
CA PHE A 10 -6.71 -19.33 8.54
C PHE A 10 -6.32 -18.68 7.22
N LEU A 11 -5.05 -18.32 7.02
CA LEU A 11 -4.61 -17.73 5.75
C LEU A 11 -4.80 -18.70 4.58
N LYS A 12 -4.53 -20.00 4.78
CA LYS A 12 -4.80 -21.02 3.75
C LYS A 12 -6.29 -21.08 3.40
N PHE A 13 -7.15 -21.12 4.42
CA PHE A 13 -8.61 -21.09 4.25
C PHE A 13 -9.06 -19.80 3.54
N PHE A 14 -8.62 -18.65 4.02
CA PHE A 14 -9.01 -17.33 3.52
C PHE A 14 -8.65 -17.13 2.04
N TYR A 15 -7.47 -17.61 1.62
CA TYR A 15 -7.02 -17.49 0.23
C TYR A 15 -7.49 -18.62 -0.70
N GLN A 16 -8.40 -19.50 -0.26
CA GLN A 16 -9.14 -20.33 -1.20
C GLN A 16 -9.99 -19.42 -2.10
N ASP A 17 -10.03 -19.72 -3.41
CA ASP A 17 -10.62 -18.82 -4.41
C ASP A 17 -12.06 -18.40 -4.07
N GLU A 18 -12.88 -19.31 -3.54
CA GLU A 18 -14.26 -19.02 -3.14
C GLU A 18 -14.34 -18.00 -1.99
N ASN A 19 -13.62 -18.27 -0.89
CA ASN A 19 -13.61 -17.40 0.29
C ASN A 19 -12.98 -16.03 -0.01
N TYR A 20 -11.90 -16.04 -0.81
CA TYR A 20 -11.22 -14.80 -1.17
C TYR A 20 -12.05 -13.97 -2.14
N LEU A 21 -12.75 -14.61 -3.08
CA LEU A 21 -13.67 -13.93 -3.99
C LEU A 21 -14.84 -13.30 -3.23
N GLU A 22 -15.42 -14.00 -2.25
CA GLU A 22 -16.46 -13.43 -1.39
C GLU A 22 -15.96 -12.16 -0.69
N TYR A 23 -14.76 -12.21 -0.10
CA TYR A 23 -14.14 -11.03 0.50
C TYR A 23 -13.94 -9.88 -0.50
N ILE A 24 -13.43 -10.16 -1.69
CA ILE A 24 -13.24 -9.17 -2.76
C ILE A 24 -14.56 -8.50 -3.14
N GLN A 25 -15.64 -9.27 -3.20
CA GLN A 25 -16.96 -8.77 -3.56
C GLN A 25 -17.59 -7.87 -2.48
N SER A 26 -17.02 -7.76 -1.28
CA SER A 26 -17.47 -6.80 -0.27
C SER A 26 -17.22 -5.34 -0.70
N VAL A 27 -16.14 -5.07 -1.46
CA VAL A 27 -15.81 -3.77 -2.06
C VAL A 27 -15.17 -3.95 -3.46
N PRO A 28 -15.94 -4.43 -4.45
CA PRO A 28 -15.44 -5.08 -5.66
C PRO A 28 -14.58 -4.21 -6.59
N ILE A 29 -14.62 -2.88 -6.44
CA ILE A 29 -13.81 -1.94 -7.23
C ILE A 29 -12.47 -1.63 -6.55
N HIS A 30 -12.44 -1.71 -5.21
CA HIS A 30 -11.27 -1.34 -4.39
C HIS A 30 -10.36 -2.54 -4.12
N PHE A 31 -10.92 -3.74 -4.00
CA PHE A 31 -10.15 -4.97 -3.79
C PHE A 31 -9.82 -5.66 -5.11
N PHE A 32 -8.73 -5.24 -5.71
CA PHE A 32 -8.13 -5.96 -6.82
C PHE A 32 -7.47 -7.26 -6.30
N PRO A 33 -7.80 -8.46 -6.84
CA PRO A 33 -7.26 -9.71 -6.33
C PRO A 33 -5.74 -9.75 -6.38
N ILE A 34 -5.08 -10.17 -5.30
CA ILE A 34 -3.60 -10.25 -5.26
C ILE A 34 -3.06 -11.43 -6.10
N THR A 35 -3.82 -12.52 -6.21
CA THR A 35 -3.44 -13.72 -6.95
C THR A 35 -3.78 -13.59 -8.43
N LYS A 36 -2.83 -13.95 -9.31
CA LYS A 36 -3.07 -13.97 -10.77
C LYS A 36 -4.18 -14.96 -11.17
N SER A 37 -4.24 -16.10 -10.49
CA SER A 37 -5.24 -17.15 -10.74
C SER A 37 -6.67 -16.62 -10.60
N LEU A 38 -6.97 -15.94 -9.50
CA LEU A 38 -8.31 -15.42 -9.25
C LEU A 38 -8.68 -14.31 -10.23
N ARG A 39 -7.74 -13.43 -10.57
CA ARG A 39 -7.96 -12.36 -11.59
C ARG A 39 -8.36 -12.91 -12.95
N GLN A 40 -7.83 -14.07 -13.33
CA GLN A 40 -8.10 -14.73 -14.61
C GLN A 40 -9.33 -15.65 -14.55
N SER A 41 -9.94 -15.84 -13.38
CA SER A 41 -11.06 -16.75 -13.21
C SER A 41 -12.36 -16.18 -13.82
N LYS A 42 -13.21 -17.08 -14.32
CA LYS A 42 -14.57 -16.72 -14.75
C LYS A 42 -15.41 -16.21 -13.58
N ALA A 43 -15.29 -16.84 -12.40
CA ALA A 43 -16.04 -16.42 -11.21
C ALA A 43 -15.80 -14.95 -10.84
N TYR A 44 -14.56 -14.48 -10.95
CA TYR A 44 -14.22 -13.07 -10.75
C TYR A 44 -14.70 -12.20 -11.92
N SER A 45 -14.25 -12.50 -13.14
CA SER A 45 -14.51 -11.66 -14.33
C SER A 45 -15.99 -11.60 -14.72
N GLU A 46 -16.81 -12.56 -14.28
CA GLU A 46 -18.25 -12.58 -14.52
C GLU A 46 -19.10 -11.88 -13.46
N THR A 47 -18.50 -11.48 -12.34
CA THR A 47 -19.17 -10.74 -11.27
C THR A 47 -19.76 -9.42 -11.83
N PRO A 48 -21.05 -9.10 -11.61
CA PRO A 48 -21.70 -7.95 -12.24
C PRO A 48 -20.99 -6.61 -12.01
N MET A 49 -20.49 -6.37 -10.79
CA MET A 49 -19.74 -5.15 -10.47
C MET A 49 -18.37 -5.11 -11.15
N ILE A 50 -17.67 -6.24 -11.22
CA ILE A 50 -16.38 -6.36 -11.91
C ILE A 50 -16.56 -6.07 -13.41
N LYS A 51 -17.58 -6.64 -14.04
CA LYS A 51 -17.93 -6.34 -15.44
C LYS A 51 -18.24 -4.86 -15.65
N ARG A 52 -19.09 -4.28 -14.80
CA ARG A 52 -19.50 -2.87 -14.89
C ARG A 52 -18.31 -1.91 -14.82
N TRP A 53 -17.31 -2.22 -14.00
CA TRP A 53 -16.14 -1.38 -13.74
C TRP A 53 -14.87 -1.90 -14.39
N LYS A 54 -14.98 -2.78 -15.41
CA LYS A 54 -13.85 -3.42 -16.06
C LYS A 54 -12.76 -2.44 -16.50
N GLY A 55 -13.13 -1.29 -17.08
CA GLY A 55 -12.15 -0.28 -17.52
C GLY A 55 -11.26 0.24 -16.38
N TRP A 56 -11.79 0.37 -15.15
CA TRP A 56 -10.99 0.76 -13.97
C TRP A 56 -10.02 -0.34 -13.55
N LEU A 57 -10.45 -1.59 -13.63
CA LEU A 57 -9.64 -2.75 -13.25
C LEU A 57 -8.55 -3.03 -14.29
N ASP A 58 -8.84 -2.80 -15.57
CA ASP A 58 -7.88 -2.93 -16.67
C ASP A 58 -6.72 -1.94 -16.50
N VAL A 59 -6.99 -0.72 -16.03
CA VAL A 59 -5.95 0.25 -15.67
C VAL A 59 -5.08 -0.31 -14.55
N GLN A 60 -5.67 -0.79 -13.44
CA GLN A 60 -4.88 -1.36 -12.35
C GLN A 60 -4.01 -2.53 -12.82
N GLU A 61 -4.58 -3.44 -13.61
CA GLU A 61 -3.86 -4.58 -14.18
C GLU A 61 -2.72 -4.15 -15.09
N TYR A 62 -2.95 -3.15 -15.96
CA TYR A 62 -1.92 -2.60 -16.84
C TYR A 62 -0.73 -2.07 -16.05
N TYR A 63 -0.97 -1.22 -15.05
CA TYR A 63 0.12 -0.63 -14.26
C TYR A 63 0.90 -1.69 -13.50
N LEU A 64 0.22 -2.70 -12.94
CA LEU A 64 0.87 -3.82 -12.24
C LEU A 64 1.70 -4.70 -13.17
N ASN A 65 1.18 -5.02 -14.36
CA ASN A 65 1.88 -5.88 -15.32
C ASN A 65 3.09 -5.20 -15.99
N ASN A 66 3.14 -3.87 -15.99
CA ASN A 66 4.19 -3.08 -16.64
C ASN A 66 5.15 -2.39 -15.64
N ASP A 67 5.10 -2.76 -14.35
CA ASP A 67 5.97 -2.19 -13.31
C ASP A 67 5.86 -0.65 -13.15
N LEU A 68 4.66 -0.11 -13.39
CA LEU A 68 4.38 1.33 -13.38
C LEU A 68 3.84 1.84 -12.04
N VAL A 69 3.65 0.95 -11.07
CA VAL A 69 3.21 1.28 -9.71
C VAL A 69 4.13 0.65 -8.69
N LYS A 70 4.38 1.38 -7.61
CA LYS A 70 5.15 0.91 -6.45
C LYS A 70 4.37 1.24 -5.16
N PRO A 71 4.65 0.54 -4.05
CA PRO A 71 4.05 0.87 -2.77
C PRO A 71 4.30 2.32 -2.36
N THR A 72 3.44 2.89 -1.52
CA THR A 72 3.58 4.27 -1.05
C THR A 72 4.97 4.53 -0.45
N LEU A 73 5.59 5.65 -0.84
CA LEU A 73 6.97 6.08 -0.49
C LEU A 73 8.11 5.27 -1.11
N VAL A 74 7.84 4.17 -1.82
CA VAL A 74 8.86 3.41 -2.56
C VAL A 74 9.06 4.07 -3.93
N VAL A 75 10.27 4.57 -4.18
CA VAL A 75 10.64 5.16 -5.48
C VAL A 75 11.30 4.10 -6.35
N GLU A 76 12.20 3.32 -5.75
CA GLU A 76 12.90 2.21 -6.39
C GLU A 76 12.63 0.91 -5.63
N TRP A 77 12.62 -0.24 -6.31
CA TRP A 77 12.36 -1.54 -5.66
C TRP A 77 13.35 -1.87 -4.55
N ILE A 78 14.60 -1.38 -4.66
CA ILE A 78 15.63 -1.54 -3.64
C ILE A 78 15.27 -0.85 -2.31
N ASP A 79 14.37 0.15 -2.34
CA ASP A 79 13.92 0.84 -1.14
C ASP A 79 13.19 -0.11 -0.17
N MET A 80 12.52 -1.14 -0.69
CA MET A 80 11.80 -2.11 0.14
C MET A 80 12.71 -2.89 1.11
N THR A 81 14.00 -3.02 0.78
CA THR A 81 14.98 -3.74 1.60
C THR A 81 15.99 -2.81 2.26
N THR A 82 16.25 -1.64 1.67
CA THR A 82 17.26 -0.70 2.16
C THR A 82 16.71 0.40 3.06
N LYS A 83 15.41 0.70 2.99
CA LYS A 83 14.75 1.75 3.78
C LYS A 83 13.68 1.15 4.72
N PRO A 84 14.07 0.46 5.80
CA PRO A 84 13.12 -0.21 6.71
C PRO A 84 12.20 0.77 7.46
N TYR A 85 12.52 2.06 7.45
CA TYR A 85 11.79 3.12 8.14
C TYR A 85 10.62 3.71 7.34
N LEU A 86 10.41 3.35 6.07
CA LEU A 86 9.40 3.99 5.21
C LEU A 86 7.99 3.93 5.83
N MET A 87 7.59 2.79 6.39
CA MET A 87 6.27 2.66 7.03
C MET A 87 6.15 3.45 8.33
N ALA A 88 7.25 3.59 9.08
CA ALA A 88 7.28 4.46 10.26
C ALA A 88 7.10 5.93 9.87
N ILE A 89 7.75 6.38 8.78
CA ILE A 89 7.54 7.73 8.23
C ILE A 89 6.10 7.90 7.76
N LEU A 90 5.56 6.95 6.98
CA LEU A 90 4.19 7.02 6.47
C LEU A 90 3.17 7.18 7.61
N GLY A 91 3.32 6.40 8.69
CA GLY A 91 2.44 6.42 9.85
C GLY A 91 2.66 7.59 10.83
N SER A 92 3.75 8.35 10.69
CA SER A 92 4.14 9.40 11.66
C SER A 92 3.34 10.70 11.55
N GLY A 93 2.65 10.93 10.44
CA GLY A 93 2.02 12.21 10.13
C GLY A 93 2.98 13.31 9.64
N ILE A 94 4.31 13.09 9.63
CA ILE A 94 5.31 14.09 9.25
C ILE A 94 5.05 14.66 7.83
N ILE A 95 4.81 13.79 6.85
CA ILE A 95 4.54 14.20 5.46
C ILE A 95 3.23 14.99 5.37
N LYS A 96 2.19 14.54 6.10
CA LYS A 96 0.90 15.24 6.16
C LYS A 96 1.09 16.65 6.74
N ASP A 97 1.74 16.77 7.88
CA ASP A 97 1.95 18.06 8.55
C ASP A 97 2.72 19.03 7.64
N MET A 98 3.77 18.55 6.98
CA MET A 98 4.54 19.31 6.00
C MET A 98 3.64 19.90 4.89
N VAL A 99 2.77 19.07 4.30
CA VAL A 99 1.85 19.50 3.24
C VAL A 99 0.84 20.51 3.79
N MET A 100 0.34 20.33 5.01
CA MET A 100 -0.60 21.26 5.65
C MET A 100 0.05 22.62 5.97
N GLU A 101 1.30 22.65 6.44
CA GLU A 101 2.04 23.89 6.69
C GLU A 101 2.17 24.73 5.41
N VAL A 102 2.47 24.08 4.28
CA VAL A 102 2.58 24.78 2.98
C VAL A 102 1.21 25.24 2.50
N THR A 103 0.23 24.34 2.46
CA THR A 103 -1.05 24.58 1.77
C THR A 103 -2.04 25.41 2.58
N LYS A 104 -1.99 25.33 3.90
CA LYS A 104 -2.96 26.01 4.79
C LYS A 104 -2.35 27.17 5.57
N GLU A 105 -1.08 27.04 5.97
CA GLU A 105 -0.42 28.03 6.84
C GLU A 105 0.50 28.98 6.07
N GLY A 106 0.68 28.76 4.76
CA GLY A 106 1.48 29.62 3.89
C GLY A 106 2.98 29.55 4.17
N VAL A 107 3.46 28.47 4.79
CA VAL A 107 4.89 28.25 5.01
C VAL A 107 5.58 27.99 3.67
N ALA A 108 6.73 28.61 3.44
CA ALA A 108 7.54 28.36 2.25
C ALA A 108 7.89 26.86 2.13
N PRO A 109 7.73 26.22 0.95
CA PRO A 109 7.95 24.78 0.77
C PRO A 109 9.30 24.29 1.30
N GLU A 110 10.38 25.04 1.08
CA GLU A 110 11.73 24.69 1.50
C GLU A 110 11.86 24.65 3.02
N LYS A 111 11.17 25.57 3.71
CA LYS A 111 11.17 25.63 5.18
C LYS A 111 10.36 24.49 5.79
N ALA A 112 9.18 24.19 5.24
CA ALA A 112 8.37 23.06 5.68
C ALA A 112 9.10 21.73 5.42
N ALA A 113 9.75 21.58 4.26
CA ALA A 113 10.55 20.41 3.91
C ALA A 113 11.73 20.22 4.86
N ALA A 114 12.51 21.27 5.16
CA ALA A 114 13.62 21.19 6.09
C ALA A 114 13.17 20.77 7.51
N LYS A 115 12.04 21.31 7.99
CA LYS A 115 11.44 20.92 9.27
C LYS A 115 10.99 19.46 9.27
N ALA A 116 10.32 19.02 8.21
CA ALA A 116 9.85 17.65 8.07
C ALA A 116 11.00 16.65 7.97
N GLN A 117 12.04 16.98 7.22
CA GLN A 117 13.26 16.17 7.12
C GLN A 117 13.91 15.98 8.49
N LYS A 118 14.09 17.07 9.27
CA LYS A 118 14.64 16.98 10.62
C LYS A 118 13.82 16.02 11.51
N ARG A 119 12.48 16.15 11.50
CA ARG A 119 11.58 15.24 12.24
C ARG A 119 11.71 13.79 11.77
N ALA A 120 11.87 13.57 10.47
CA ALA A 120 12.03 12.23 9.91
C ALA A 120 13.38 11.61 10.33
N GLU A 121 14.46 12.37 10.30
CA GLU A 121 15.78 11.93 10.78
C GLU A 121 15.77 11.59 12.27
N GLU A 122 15.11 12.40 13.10
CA GLU A 122 14.88 12.12 14.52
C GLU A 122 14.12 10.81 14.72
N LEU A 123 13.00 10.61 14.00
CA LEU A 123 12.23 9.36 14.06
C LEU A 123 13.07 8.14 13.65
N VAL A 124 13.86 8.25 12.59
CA VAL A 124 14.71 7.16 12.09
C VAL A 124 15.80 6.83 13.12
N LYS A 125 16.37 7.82 13.80
CA LYS A 125 17.31 7.62 14.92
C LYS A 125 16.64 6.94 16.11
N ASP A 126 15.51 7.45 16.58
CA ASP A 126 14.80 6.93 17.75
C ASP A 126 14.34 5.48 17.58
N LYS A 127 14.03 5.09 16.34
CA LYS A 127 13.64 3.72 15.98
C LYS A 127 14.84 2.78 15.74
N GLY A 128 16.08 3.28 15.87
CA GLY A 128 17.30 2.50 15.68
C GLY A 128 17.58 2.13 14.21
N TYR A 129 17.01 2.86 13.26
CA TYR A 129 17.21 2.62 11.83
C TYR A 129 18.37 3.43 11.22
N ALA A 130 18.88 4.44 11.94
CA ALA A 130 19.97 5.29 11.47
C ALA A 130 21.27 4.47 11.30
N LYS A 131 21.93 4.64 10.15
CA LYS A 131 23.21 3.99 9.80
C LYS A 131 24.31 4.99 9.43
N TRP A 132 24.07 6.27 9.71
CA TRP A 132 24.98 7.38 9.44
C TRP A 132 25.55 7.93 10.75
#